data_AF-A0A7C0WGM3-F1
#
_entry.id   AF-A0A7C0WGM3-F1
#
_cell.length_a   1.000
_cell.length_b   1.000
_cell.length_c   1.000
_cell.angle_alpha   90.00
_cell.angle_beta   90.00
_cell.angle_gamma   90.00
#
_symmetry.space_group_name_H-M   'P 1'
#
loop_
_entity.id
_entity.type
_entity.pdbx_description
1 polymer ?
#
loop_
_entity_poly.entity_id
_entity_poly.type
_entity_poly.pdbx_seq_one_letter_code
_entity_poly.pdbx_strand_id
1 'polypeptide(L)'
;MLDPFKLLGVDKDASPEEIRKAYYKLAKKYHPDHLPEGIKETYLEHFLRLTWAYKILIDKKKREAYLRDVALGEFEHDVEKQRREAREKLFKEGLIIIRNNPVRAEKYLRMAYILDKTNPLFMSYYGLVLVFLNKVKDGIELMERALQKDSNIIELHLNLAEGLFSAGRIREAKRCLKRASRIDRKNSRLLKLQEKLKRR
;
A
#
# COMPACT_ATOMS: atom_id res chain seq x y z
N MET A 1 4.29 24.45 1.21
CA MET A 1 2.87 24.22 1.52
C MET A 1 2.09 23.97 0.24
N LEU A 2 1.19 22.99 0.22
CA LEU A 2 0.35 22.70 -0.97
C LEU A 2 -0.83 23.67 -1.00
N ASP A 3 -1.03 24.32 -2.14
CA ASP A 3 -2.17 25.21 -2.39
C ASP A 3 -3.30 24.40 -3.06
N PRO A 4 -4.46 24.21 -2.41
CA PRO A 4 -5.55 23.40 -2.94
C PRO A 4 -6.18 24.01 -4.19
N PHE A 5 -6.16 25.34 -4.34
CA PHE A 5 -6.66 26.02 -5.55
C PHE A 5 -5.74 25.71 -6.74
N LYS A 6 -4.42 25.81 -6.53
CA LYS A 6 -3.42 25.43 -7.56
C LYS A 6 -3.47 23.95 -7.90
N LEU A 7 -3.71 23.07 -6.91
CA LEU A 7 -3.82 21.63 -7.13
C LEU A 7 -5.01 21.28 -8.05
N LEU A 8 -6.17 21.92 -7.85
CA LEU A 8 -7.32 21.74 -8.73
C LEU A 8 -7.24 22.58 -10.01
N GLY A 9 -6.35 23.57 -10.07
CA GLY A 9 -6.22 24.49 -11.19
C GLY A 9 -7.43 25.42 -11.32
N VAL A 10 -7.92 25.94 -10.19
CA VAL A 10 -9.09 26.83 -10.11
C VAL A 10 -8.73 28.11 -9.36
N ASP A 11 -9.45 29.19 -9.63
CA ASP A 11 -9.24 30.48 -8.96
C ASP A 11 -9.76 30.50 -7.52
N LYS A 12 -9.28 31.47 -6.72
CA LYS A 12 -9.63 31.60 -5.30
C LYS A 12 -11.10 31.90 -5.05
N ASP A 13 -11.77 32.50 -6.02
CA ASP A 13 -13.19 32.83 -6.06
C ASP A 13 -14.06 31.76 -6.74
N ALA A 14 -13.45 30.67 -7.24
CA ALA A 14 -14.15 29.59 -7.94
C ALA A 14 -15.39 29.09 -7.17
N SER A 15 -16.48 28.92 -7.90
CA SER A 15 -17.73 28.40 -7.39
C SER A 15 -17.62 26.91 -7.00
N PRO A 16 -18.52 26.40 -6.13
CA PRO A 16 -18.58 24.97 -5.83
C PRO A 16 -18.72 24.06 -7.06
N GLU A 17 -19.38 24.55 -8.11
CA GLU A 17 -19.57 23.81 -9.37
C GLU A 17 -18.25 23.70 -10.16
N GLU A 18 -17.49 24.78 -10.26
CA GLU A 18 -16.17 24.79 -10.90
C GLU A 18 -15.19 23.87 -10.16
N ILE A 19 -15.20 23.92 -8.82
CA ILE A 19 -14.38 23.04 -7.97
C ILE A 19 -14.71 21.57 -8.23
N ARG A 20 -16.00 21.21 -8.27
CA ARG A 20 -16.45 19.83 -8.59
C ARG A 20 -16.00 19.41 -9.99
N LYS A 21 -16.22 20.26 -10.98
CA LYS A 21 -15.89 19.97 -12.38
C LYS A 21 -14.39 19.75 -12.56
N ALA A 22 -13.56 20.60 -11.96
CA ALA A 22 -12.11 20.48 -11.98
C ALA A 22 -11.64 19.19 -11.30
N TYR A 23 -12.17 18.90 -10.10
CA TYR A 23 -11.87 17.67 -9.38
C TYR A 23 -12.22 16.43 -10.19
N TYR A 24 -13.44 16.33 -10.74
CA TYR A 24 -13.85 15.14 -11.51
C TYR A 24 -12.97 14.90 -12.73
N LYS A 25 -12.59 15.97 -13.45
CA LYS A 25 -11.68 15.88 -14.60
C LYS A 25 -10.31 15.31 -14.18
N LEU A 26 -9.74 15.80 -13.08
CA LEU A 26 -8.44 15.37 -12.59
C LEU A 26 -8.53 13.96 -11.96
N ALA A 27 -9.55 13.69 -11.17
CA ALA A 27 -9.80 12.38 -10.56
C ALA A 27 -9.89 11.28 -11.62
N LYS A 28 -10.60 11.52 -12.73
CA LYS A 28 -10.66 10.57 -13.86
C LYS A 28 -9.28 10.32 -14.49
N LYS A 29 -8.44 11.35 -14.60
CA LYS A 29 -7.09 11.26 -15.16
C LYS A 29 -6.12 10.49 -14.25
N TYR A 30 -6.27 10.62 -12.94
CA TYR A 30 -5.36 10.03 -11.94
C TYR A 30 -5.95 8.84 -11.18
N HIS A 31 -7.11 8.31 -11.60
CA HIS A 31 -7.82 7.27 -10.86
C HIS A 31 -7.00 5.97 -10.78
N PRO A 32 -6.94 5.29 -9.62
CA PRO A 32 -6.18 4.06 -9.44
C PRO A 32 -6.57 2.91 -10.38
N ASP A 33 -7.83 2.87 -10.83
CA ASP A 33 -8.32 1.81 -11.73
C ASP A 33 -7.84 1.93 -13.18
N HIS A 34 -7.36 3.11 -13.60
CA HIS A 34 -6.88 3.36 -14.97
C HIS A 34 -5.37 3.53 -15.04
N LEU A 35 -4.65 3.09 -14.01
CA LEU A 35 -3.23 3.34 -13.93
C LEU A 35 -2.45 2.51 -14.98
N PRO A 36 -1.63 3.17 -15.83
CA PRO A 36 -0.74 2.48 -16.78
C PRO A 36 0.25 1.56 -16.07
N GLU A 37 0.79 0.57 -16.80
CA GLU A 37 1.95 -0.19 -16.30
C GLU A 37 3.13 0.76 -16.04
N GLY A 38 3.88 0.51 -14.95
CA GLY A 38 5.01 1.38 -14.55
C GLY A 38 4.64 2.58 -13.69
N ILE A 39 3.50 2.51 -12.98
CA ILE A 39 3.02 3.54 -12.02
C ILE A 39 4.18 4.14 -11.23
N LYS A 40 4.41 5.44 -11.43
CA LYS A 40 5.26 6.25 -10.57
C LYS A 40 4.47 6.60 -9.31
N GLU A 41 5.14 6.57 -8.15
CA GLU A 41 4.60 6.94 -6.82
C GLU A 41 3.79 8.24 -6.86
N THR A 42 4.20 9.14 -7.76
CA THR A 42 3.60 10.43 -8.02
C THR A 42 2.11 10.37 -8.40
N TYR A 43 1.63 9.38 -9.15
CA TYR A 43 0.22 9.38 -9.64
C TYR A 43 -0.80 9.24 -8.51
N LEU A 44 -0.55 8.29 -7.61
CA LEU A 44 -1.42 8.06 -6.46
C LEU A 44 -1.30 9.18 -5.45
N GLU A 45 -0.09 9.69 -5.21
CA GLU A 45 0.10 10.89 -4.39
C GLU A 45 -0.64 12.10 -4.96
N HIS A 46 -0.60 12.30 -6.28
CA HIS A 46 -1.36 13.36 -6.93
C HIS A 46 -2.86 13.16 -6.72
N PHE A 47 -3.38 11.95 -6.94
CA PHE A 47 -4.80 11.66 -6.70
C PHE A 47 -5.23 11.96 -5.26
N LEU A 48 -4.43 11.56 -4.26
CA LEU A 48 -4.71 11.84 -2.85
C LEU A 48 -4.68 13.35 -2.54
N ARG A 49 -3.71 14.09 -3.08
CA ARG A 49 -3.61 15.55 -2.94
C ARG A 49 -4.80 16.25 -3.60
N LEU A 50 -5.24 15.78 -4.77
CA LEU A 50 -6.43 16.31 -5.47
C LEU A 50 -7.71 16.07 -4.67
N THR A 51 -7.86 14.86 -4.11
CA THR A 51 -9.00 14.50 -3.25
C THR A 51 -9.03 15.36 -1.99
N TRP A 52 -7.87 15.59 -1.38
CA TRP A 52 -7.74 16.50 -0.24
C TRP A 52 -8.10 17.94 -0.60
N ALA A 53 -7.56 18.46 -1.71
CA ALA A 53 -7.84 19.81 -2.17
C ALA A 53 -9.33 20.02 -2.42
N TYR A 54 -9.98 19.05 -3.06
CA TYR A 54 -11.43 19.04 -3.25
C TYR A 54 -12.18 19.07 -1.91
N LYS A 55 -11.82 18.24 -0.93
CA LYS A 55 -12.46 18.21 0.39
C LYS A 55 -12.34 19.54 1.15
N ILE A 56 -11.23 20.26 1.01
CA ILE A 56 -11.06 21.59 1.62
C ILE A 56 -11.93 22.61 0.91
N LEU A 57 -11.87 22.65 -0.43
CA LEU A 57 -12.48 23.72 -1.21
C LEU A 57 -14.00 23.61 -1.33
N ILE A 58 -14.53 22.38 -1.30
CA ILE A 58 -15.98 22.15 -1.43
C ILE A 58 -16.73 22.39 -0.11
N ASP A 59 -16.06 22.23 1.02
CA ASP A 59 -16.63 22.53 2.33
C ASP A 59 -16.42 24.00 2.65
N LYS A 60 -17.53 24.75 2.77
CA LYS A 60 -17.49 26.19 3.02
C LYS A 60 -16.67 26.56 4.26
N LYS A 61 -16.83 25.82 5.37
CA LYS A 61 -16.12 26.11 6.62
C LYS A 61 -14.63 25.83 6.48
N LYS A 62 -14.25 24.71 5.85
CA LYS A 62 -12.83 24.38 5.62
C LYS A 62 -12.16 25.36 4.67
N ARG A 63 -12.84 25.77 3.59
CA ARG A 63 -12.34 26.79 2.66
C ARG A 63 -12.11 28.13 3.35
N GLU A 64 -13.06 28.59 4.16
CA GLU A 64 -12.91 29.84 4.92
C GLU A 64 -11.81 29.76 5.98
N ALA A 65 -11.63 28.61 6.64
CA ALA A 65 -10.55 28.39 7.58
C ALA A 65 -9.18 28.40 6.88
N TYR A 66 -9.08 27.79 5.70
CA TYR A 66 -7.88 27.80 4.86
C TYR A 66 -7.52 29.22 4.40
N LEU A 67 -8.50 29.99 3.92
CA LEU A 67 -8.27 31.37 3.47
C LEU A 67 -7.83 32.32 4.59
N ARG A 68 -8.14 31.99 5.85
CA ARG A 68 -7.73 32.75 7.04
C ARG A 68 -6.41 32.28 7.65
N ASP A 69 -5.76 31.27 7.06
CA ASP A 69 -4.49 30.69 7.53
C ASP A 69 -4.52 30.06 8.94
N VAL A 70 -5.72 29.79 9.48
CA VAL A 70 -5.91 29.37 10.88
C VAL A 70 -5.71 27.85 11.07
N ALA A 71 -5.74 27.05 10.01
CA ALA A 71 -5.89 25.59 10.10
C ALA A 71 -4.83 24.76 9.36
N LEU A 72 -3.65 25.33 9.07
CA LEU A 72 -2.62 24.65 8.26
C LEU A 72 -2.18 23.28 8.82
N GLY A 73 -1.92 23.20 10.14
CA GLY A 73 -1.52 21.94 10.77
C GLY A 73 -2.64 20.89 10.80
N GLU A 74 -3.90 21.30 10.91
CA GLU A 74 -5.06 20.39 10.86
C GLU A 74 -5.20 19.76 9.47
N PHE A 75 -4.97 20.54 8.41
CA PHE A 75 -5.08 20.05 7.05
C PHE A 75 -3.96 19.07 6.67
N GLU A 76 -2.74 19.23 7.19
CA GLU A 76 -1.65 18.27 6.97
C GLU A 76 -1.94 16.91 7.65
N HIS A 77 -2.50 16.94 8.87
CA HIS A 77 -2.95 15.72 9.54
C HIS A 77 -4.08 15.01 8.76
N ASP A 78 -5.00 15.77 8.16
CA ASP A 78 -6.05 15.24 7.27
C ASP A 78 -5.47 14.56 6.01
N VAL A 79 -4.34 15.04 5.47
CA VAL A 79 -3.66 14.39 4.33
C VAL A 79 -3.04 13.07 4.75
N GLU A 80 -2.29 13.05 5.85
CA GLU A 80 -1.59 11.85 6.28
C GLU A 80 -2.57 10.75 6.70
N LYS A 81 -3.66 11.12 7.39
CA LYS A 81 -4.75 10.20 7.68
C LYS A 81 -5.31 9.55 6.40
N GLN A 82 -5.55 10.34 5.35
CA GLN A 82 -6.03 9.83 4.07
C GLN A 82 -5.00 8.95 3.36
N ARG A 83 -3.70 9.27 3.44
CA ARG A 83 -2.62 8.43 2.91
C ARG A 83 -2.60 7.08 3.61
N ARG A 84 -2.68 7.06 4.95
CA ARG A 84 -2.75 5.85 5.77
C ARG A 84 -3.96 4.99 5.42
N GLU A 85 -5.15 5.58 5.33
CA GLU A 85 -6.37 4.87 4.95
C GLU A 85 -6.28 4.29 3.53
N ALA A 86 -5.73 5.06 2.57
CA ALA A 86 -5.58 4.62 1.18
C ALA A 86 -4.64 3.43 1.05
N ARG A 87 -3.47 3.48 1.68
CA ARG A 87 -2.49 2.39 1.62
C ARG A 87 -2.95 1.13 2.35
N GLU A 88 -3.65 1.27 3.48
CA GLU A 88 -4.27 0.13 4.17
C GLU A 88 -5.38 -0.51 3.33
N LYS A 89 -6.20 0.29 2.65
CA LYS A 89 -7.23 -0.22 1.73
C LYS A 89 -6.58 -1.01 0.59
N LEU A 90 -5.58 -0.44 -0.09
CA LEU A 90 -4.84 -1.12 -1.16
C LEU A 90 -4.24 -2.44 -0.68
N PHE A 91 -3.62 -2.42 0.50
CA PHE A 91 -3.06 -3.62 1.09
C PHE A 91 -4.11 -4.71 1.31
N LYS A 92 -5.27 -4.37 1.92
CA LYS A 92 -6.38 -5.30 2.15
C LYS A 92 -6.91 -5.90 0.83
N GLU A 93 -7.13 -5.09 -0.20
CA GLU A 93 -7.57 -5.56 -1.52
C GLU A 93 -6.56 -6.55 -2.12
N GLY A 94 -5.27 -6.23 -2.04
CA GLY A 94 -4.20 -7.11 -2.50
C GLY A 94 -4.18 -8.46 -1.77
N LEU A 95 -4.36 -8.46 -0.44
CA LEU A 95 -4.39 -9.68 0.37
C LEU A 95 -5.56 -10.61 0.02
N ILE A 96 -6.74 -10.06 -0.26
CA ILE A 96 -7.94 -10.84 -0.58
C ILE A 96 -7.72 -11.68 -1.84
N ILE A 97 -7.06 -11.11 -2.85
CA ILE A 97 -6.95 -11.73 -4.18
C ILE A 97 -5.59 -12.39 -4.46
N ILE A 98 -4.59 -12.25 -3.56
CA ILE A 98 -3.20 -12.70 -3.81
C ILE A 98 -3.08 -14.15 -4.28
N ARG A 99 -3.94 -15.05 -3.78
CA ARG A 99 -3.93 -16.47 -4.15
C ARG A 99 -4.67 -16.79 -5.46
N ASN A 100 -5.72 -16.03 -5.77
CA ASN A 100 -6.60 -16.30 -6.89
C ASN A 100 -6.17 -15.54 -8.15
N ASN A 101 -5.58 -14.36 -7.99
CA ASN A 101 -5.14 -13.50 -9.08
C ASN A 101 -3.88 -12.71 -8.66
N PRO A 102 -2.69 -13.33 -8.67
CA PRO A 102 -1.44 -12.69 -8.26
C PRO A 102 -1.07 -11.50 -9.16
N VAL A 103 -1.43 -11.53 -10.45
CA VAL A 103 -1.19 -10.41 -11.38
C VAL A 103 -1.93 -9.15 -10.93
N ARG A 104 -3.21 -9.30 -10.56
CA ARG A 104 -4.00 -8.18 -10.05
C ARG A 104 -3.57 -7.77 -8.64
N ALA A 105 -3.23 -8.74 -7.79
CA ALA A 105 -2.73 -8.47 -6.44
C ALA A 105 -1.44 -7.65 -6.44
N GLU A 106 -0.54 -7.91 -7.41
CA GLU A 106 0.72 -7.19 -7.57
C GLU A 106 0.50 -5.69 -7.70
N LYS A 107 -0.52 -5.26 -8.46
CA LYS A 107 -0.85 -3.84 -8.62
C LYS A 107 -1.17 -3.19 -7.27
N TYR A 108 -2.06 -3.80 -6.50
CA TYR A 108 -2.48 -3.27 -5.19
C TYR A 108 -1.36 -3.29 -4.15
N LEU A 109 -0.64 -4.41 -4.03
CA LEU A 109 0.44 -4.58 -3.06
C LEU A 109 1.65 -3.71 -3.39
N ARG A 110 1.98 -3.56 -4.68
CA ARG A 110 3.02 -2.61 -5.14
C ARG A 110 2.66 -1.19 -4.74
N MET A 111 1.41 -0.77 -4.95
CA MET A 111 0.97 0.58 -4.60
C MET A 111 0.98 0.81 -3.09
N ALA A 112 0.54 -0.16 -2.29
CA ALA A 112 0.63 -0.08 -0.84
C ALA A 112 2.10 0.09 -0.39
N TYR A 113 3.01 -0.73 -0.92
CA TYR A 113 4.45 -0.67 -0.65
C TYR A 113 5.07 0.67 -1.06
N ILE A 114 4.73 1.18 -2.24
CA ILE A 114 5.18 2.50 -2.72
C ILE A 114 4.76 3.62 -1.75
N LEU A 115 3.53 3.58 -1.25
CA LEU A 115 3.00 4.62 -0.36
C LEU A 115 3.62 4.66 1.03
N ASP A 116 4.07 3.52 1.57
CA ASP A 116 5.13 3.59 2.58
C ASP A 116 6.00 2.32 2.55
N LYS A 117 7.25 2.56 2.14
CA LYS A 117 8.30 1.55 1.94
C LYS A 117 8.94 1.08 3.24
N THR A 118 8.65 1.74 4.36
CA THR A 118 9.19 1.43 5.68
C THR A 118 8.38 0.35 6.39
N ASN A 119 7.11 0.17 6.00
CA ASN A 119 6.24 -0.86 6.55
C ASN A 119 6.69 -2.27 6.14
N PRO A 120 7.12 -3.12 7.10
CA PRO A 120 7.66 -4.45 6.79
C PRO A 120 6.60 -5.42 6.25
N LEU A 121 5.33 -5.29 6.65
CA LEU A 121 4.26 -6.14 6.13
C LEU A 121 4.04 -5.88 4.64
N PHE A 122 4.02 -4.62 4.23
CA PHE A 122 3.79 -4.25 2.83
C PHE A 122 4.94 -4.74 1.96
N MET A 123 6.16 -4.54 2.44
CA MET A 123 7.38 -5.07 1.83
C MET A 123 7.31 -6.59 1.66
N SER A 124 6.94 -7.31 2.72
CA SER A 124 6.91 -8.78 2.72
C SER A 124 5.83 -9.37 1.81
N TYR A 125 4.61 -8.83 1.83
CA TYR A 125 3.53 -9.32 0.95
C TYR A 125 3.75 -8.92 -0.51
N TYR A 126 4.34 -7.74 -0.78
CA TYR A 126 4.77 -7.41 -2.14
C TYR A 126 5.85 -8.40 -2.60
N GLY A 127 6.82 -8.74 -1.76
CA GLY A 127 7.82 -9.76 -2.06
C GLY A 127 7.21 -11.14 -2.34
N LEU A 128 6.20 -11.54 -1.57
CA LEU A 128 5.49 -12.81 -1.77
C LEU A 128 4.80 -12.87 -3.14
N VAL A 129 4.08 -11.82 -3.55
CA VAL A 129 3.41 -11.80 -4.86
C VAL A 129 4.42 -11.78 -6.01
N LEU A 130 5.58 -11.13 -5.84
CA LEU A 130 6.67 -11.18 -6.83
C LEU A 130 7.15 -12.63 -7.05
N VAL A 131 7.28 -13.43 -5.99
CA VAL A 131 7.61 -14.87 -6.12
C VAL A 131 6.54 -15.62 -6.90
N PHE A 132 5.25 -15.38 -6.62
CA PHE A 132 4.15 -16.01 -7.36
C PHE A 132 4.12 -15.62 -8.85
N LEU A 133 4.69 -14.47 -9.20
CA LEU A 133 4.88 -14.00 -10.56
C LEU A 133 6.25 -14.38 -11.14
N ASN A 134 6.91 -15.38 -10.56
CA ASN A 134 8.21 -15.90 -11.00
C ASN A 134 9.39 -14.91 -10.90
N LYS A 135 9.23 -13.79 -10.19
CA LYS A 135 10.30 -12.83 -9.86
C LYS A 135 10.96 -13.20 -8.53
N VAL A 136 11.51 -14.41 -8.49
CA VAL A 136 11.94 -15.08 -7.25
C VAL A 136 13.03 -14.31 -6.50
N LYS A 137 14.05 -13.82 -7.21
CA LYS A 137 15.18 -13.10 -6.61
C LYS A 137 14.71 -11.84 -5.89
N ASP A 138 14.02 -10.96 -6.61
CA ASP A 138 13.52 -9.68 -6.10
C ASP A 138 12.55 -9.89 -4.94
N GLY A 139 11.66 -10.88 -5.04
CA GLY A 139 10.69 -11.18 -4.00
C GLY A 139 11.32 -11.65 -2.69
N ILE A 140 12.33 -12.52 -2.77
CA ILE A 140 13.05 -13.02 -1.58
C ILE A 140 13.88 -11.90 -0.94
N GLU A 141 14.64 -11.15 -1.73
CA GLU A 141 15.45 -10.03 -1.22
C GLU A 141 14.56 -9.01 -0.49
N LEU A 142 13.38 -8.71 -1.05
CA LEU A 142 12.43 -7.78 -0.44
C LEU A 142 11.88 -8.33 0.89
N MET A 143 11.54 -9.62 0.98
CA MET A 143 11.09 -10.24 2.22
C MET A 143 12.19 -10.32 3.30
N GLU A 144 13.45 -10.52 2.89
CA GLU A 144 14.59 -10.51 3.80
C GLU A 144 14.83 -9.11 4.38
N ARG A 145 14.72 -8.06 3.55
CA ARG A 145 14.73 -6.66 4.02
C ARG A 145 13.59 -6.36 4.99
N ALA A 146 12.41 -6.96 4.80
CA ALA A 146 11.31 -6.81 5.74
C ALA A 146 11.65 -7.42 7.10
N LEU A 147 12.30 -8.58 7.14
CA LEU A 147 12.76 -9.21 8.37
C LEU A 147 13.88 -8.44 9.08
N GLN A 148 14.71 -7.70 8.35
CA GLN A 148 15.71 -6.80 8.95
C GLN A 148 15.06 -5.62 9.68
N LYS A 149 13.84 -5.22 9.29
CA LYS A 149 13.10 -4.13 9.95
C LYS A 149 12.47 -4.58 11.26
N ASP A 150 11.84 -5.75 11.27
CA ASP A 150 11.27 -6.32 12.48
C ASP A 150 11.21 -7.85 12.38
N SER A 151 12.13 -8.53 13.08
CA SER A 151 12.17 -9.99 13.08
C SER A 151 11.18 -10.66 14.02
N ASN A 152 10.39 -9.90 14.80
CA ASN A 152 9.43 -10.43 15.77
C ASN A 152 8.03 -10.61 15.18
N ILE A 153 7.78 -10.12 13.97
CA ILE A 153 6.52 -10.30 13.26
C ILE A 153 6.49 -11.68 12.59
N ILE A 154 5.56 -12.54 13.02
CA ILE A 154 5.45 -13.91 12.51
C ILE A 154 5.11 -13.95 11.01
N GLU A 155 4.25 -13.06 10.53
CA GLU A 155 3.80 -12.99 9.14
C GLU A 155 4.97 -12.88 8.17
N LEU A 156 6.04 -12.17 8.53
CA LEU A 156 7.21 -11.98 7.67
C LEU A 156 7.98 -13.29 7.48
N HIS A 157 8.15 -14.08 8.55
CA HIS A 157 8.75 -15.41 8.48
C HIS A 157 7.89 -16.38 7.68
N LEU A 158 6.56 -16.31 7.83
CA LEU A 158 5.63 -17.16 7.09
C LEU A 158 5.60 -16.84 5.61
N ASN A 159 5.59 -15.56 5.25
CA ASN A 159 5.67 -15.11 3.86
C ASN A 159 6.99 -15.56 3.22
N LEU A 160 8.13 -15.35 3.89
CA LEU A 160 9.42 -15.79 3.38
C LEU A 160 9.48 -17.32 3.24
N ALA A 161 8.94 -18.07 4.22
CA ALA A 161 8.87 -19.53 4.15
C ALA A 161 8.02 -20.00 2.94
N GLU A 162 6.88 -19.37 2.70
CA GLU A 162 5.98 -19.70 1.58
C GLU A 162 6.61 -19.34 0.22
N GLY A 163 7.30 -18.21 0.13
CA GLY A 163 8.05 -17.82 -1.06
C GLY A 163 9.23 -18.76 -1.34
N LEU A 164 10.05 -19.05 -0.34
CA LEU A 164 11.17 -20.00 -0.45
C LEU A 164 10.69 -21.41 -0.85
N PHE A 165 9.58 -21.86 -0.27
CA PHE A 165 8.98 -23.14 -0.64
C PHE A 165 8.50 -23.16 -2.09
N SER A 166 7.82 -22.11 -2.54
CA SER A 166 7.39 -21.97 -3.94
C SER A 166 8.56 -21.95 -4.92
N ALA A 167 9.72 -21.45 -4.49
CA ALA A 167 10.98 -21.45 -5.23
C ALA A 167 11.80 -22.75 -5.12
N GLY A 168 11.28 -23.80 -4.45
CA GLY A 168 12.01 -25.06 -4.25
C GLY A 168 13.11 -25.03 -3.18
N ARG A 169 13.30 -23.92 -2.47
CA ARG A 169 14.30 -23.72 -1.42
C ARG A 169 13.84 -24.30 -0.07
N ILE A 170 13.50 -25.60 -0.05
CA ILE A 170 12.80 -26.28 1.06
C ILE A 170 13.56 -26.18 2.40
N ARG A 171 14.89 -26.39 2.38
CA ARG A 171 15.72 -26.32 3.61
C ARG A 171 15.62 -24.95 4.28
N GLU A 172 15.56 -23.90 3.48
CA GLU A 172 15.52 -22.52 3.96
C GLU A 172 14.13 -22.15 4.45
N ALA A 173 13.09 -22.60 3.75
CA ALA A 173 11.72 -22.49 4.21
C ALA A 173 11.54 -23.14 5.60
N LYS A 174 12.10 -24.35 5.84
CA LYS A 174 12.07 -25.01 7.15
C LYS A 174 12.75 -24.18 8.24
N ARG A 175 13.87 -23.49 7.94
CA ARG A 175 14.52 -22.57 8.89
C ARG A 175 13.63 -21.39 9.26
N CYS A 176 12.93 -20.80 8.28
CA CYS A 176 11.98 -19.72 8.52
C CYS A 176 10.81 -20.17 9.40
N LEU A 177 10.23 -21.34 9.12
CA LEU A 177 9.16 -21.90 9.96
C LEU A 177 9.63 -22.20 11.40
N LYS A 178 10.89 -22.61 11.59
CA LYS A 178 11.47 -22.80 12.93
C LYS A 178 11.55 -21.48 13.70
N ARG A 179 11.87 -20.36 13.03
CA ARG A 179 11.86 -19.02 13.63
C ARG A 179 10.43 -18.57 13.95
N ALA A 180 9.49 -18.72 13.02
CA ALA A 180 8.06 -18.45 13.25
C ALA A 180 7.51 -19.22 14.46
N SER A 181 7.89 -20.49 14.63
CA SER A 181 7.51 -21.33 15.77
C SER A 181 8.06 -20.85 17.12
N ARG A 182 9.05 -19.94 17.15
CA ARG A 182 9.52 -19.32 18.40
C ARG A 182 8.68 -18.12 18.79
N ILE A 183 7.99 -17.50 17.83
CA ILE A 183 7.15 -16.32 18.04
C ILE A 183 5.74 -16.77 18.45
N ASP A 184 5.08 -17.57 17.63
CA ASP A 184 3.76 -18.12 17.93
C ASP A 184 3.64 -19.55 17.38
N ARG A 185 3.62 -20.52 18.29
CA ARG A 185 3.50 -21.96 17.98
C ARG A 185 2.10 -22.38 17.57
N LYS A 186 1.08 -21.63 17.95
CA LYS A 186 -0.34 -21.96 17.71
C LYS A 186 -0.88 -21.29 16.45
N ASN A 187 -0.06 -20.49 15.77
CA ASN A 187 -0.45 -19.82 14.54
C ASN A 187 -0.96 -20.82 13.49
N SER A 188 -2.19 -20.62 13.02
CA SER A 188 -2.85 -21.57 12.10
C SER A 188 -2.15 -21.68 10.75
N ARG A 189 -1.57 -20.57 10.24
CA ARG A 189 -0.85 -20.54 8.96
C ARG A 189 0.51 -21.24 9.08
N LEU A 190 1.21 -21.10 10.20
CA LEU A 190 2.42 -21.86 10.51
C LEU A 190 2.17 -23.37 10.42
N LEU A 191 1.16 -23.86 11.14
CA LEU A 191 0.86 -25.31 11.20
C LEU A 191 0.55 -25.88 9.81
N LYS A 192 -0.26 -25.17 9.02
CA LYS A 192 -0.59 -25.56 7.63
C LYS A 192 0.66 -25.61 6.74
N LEU A 193 1.56 -24.63 6.84
CA LEU A 193 2.80 -24.63 6.06
C LEU A 193 3.74 -25.77 6.49
N GLN A 194 3.87 -26.04 7.79
CA GLN A 194 4.68 -27.16 8.28
C GLN A 194 4.17 -28.50 7.75
N GLU A 195 2.85 -28.71 7.76
CA GLU A 195 2.23 -29.91 7.20
C GLU A 195 2.52 -30.05 5.69
N LYS A 196 2.37 -28.97 4.93
CA LYS A 196 2.70 -28.94 3.49
C LYS A 196 4.14 -29.33 3.20
N LEU A 197 5.09 -28.88 4.04
CA LEU A 197 6.52 -29.16 3.90
C LEU A 197 6.95 -30.56 4.37
N LYS A 198 6.09 -31.29 5.09
CA LYS A 198 6.33 -32.70 5.45
C LYS A 198 6.01 -33.66 4.30
N ARG A 199 5.15 -33.25 3.37
CA ARG A 199 4.68 -34.06 2.23
C ARG A 199 5.56 -33.94 0.97
N ARG A 200 6.71 -33.27 1.08
CA ARG A 200 7.65 -32.93 0.00
C ARG A 200 9.07 -33.26 0.45
#